data_AF-A0AAV2FPV3-F1
#
_entry.id   AF-A0AAV2FPV3-F1
#
_cell.length_a   1.000
_cell.length_b   1.000
_cell.length_c   1.000
_cell.angle_alpha   90.00
_cell.angle_beta   90.00
_cell.angle_gamma   90.00
#
_symmetry.space_group_name_H-M   'P 1'
#
loop_
_entity.id
_entity.type
_entity.pdbx_description
1 polymer ?
#
loop_
_entity_poly.entity_id
_entity_poly.type
_entity_poly.pdbx_seq_one_letter_code
_entity_poly.pdbx_strand_id
1 'polypeptide(L)'
;MQFKQKALQLSGFAKEILPVRYLGMPLISGKLPSNETDKLVALIMKKIHSWRSKKLSYAGRLQLVTSVLMGTLQYWMQIFILPKRVIKQVQLVCSHFL
;
A
#
# COMPACT_ATOMS: atom_id res chain seq x y z
N MET A 1 -19.04 18.99 -10.29
CA MET A 1 -19.46 18.13 -9.15
C MET A 1 -20.98 17.88 -9.08
N GLN A 2 -21.83 18.74 -9.64
CA GLN A 2 -23.30 18.64 -9.52
C GLN A 2 -23.91 17.37 -10.16
N PHE A 3 -23.35 16.87 -11.27
CA PHE A 3 -23.87 15.67 -11.96
C PHE A 3 -23.87 14.41 -11.10
N LYS A 4 -22.81 14.20 -10.30
CA LYS A 4 -22.66 13.00 -9.47
C LYS A 4 -23.70 12.95 -8.35
N GLN A 5 -24.04 14.11 -7.77
CA GLN A 5 -25.10 14.23 -6.75
C GLN A 5 -26.48 14.06 -7.37
N LYS A 6 -26.73 14.65 -8.55
CA LYS A 6 -28.00 14.54 -9.26
C LYS A 6 -28.31 13.09 -9.67
N ALA A 7 -27.31 12.37 -10.18
CA ALA A 7 -27.45 10.94 -10.50
C ALA A 7 -27.70 10.07 -9.26
N LEU A 8 -27.09 10.42 -8.12
CA LEU A 8 -27.28 9.70 -6.86
C LEU A 8 -28.71 9.87 -6.32
N GLN A 9 -29.21 11.11 -6.37
CA GLN A 9 -30.58 11.45 -5.96
C GLN A 9 -31.63 10.73 -6.81
N LEU A 10 -31.39 10.57 -8.12
CA LEU A 10 -32.30 9.89 -9.03
C LEU A 10 -32.27 8.36 -8.92
N SER A 11 -31.12 7.77 -8.55
CA SER A 11 -30.95 6.31 -8.53
C SER A 11 -31.31 5.65 -7.20
N GLY A 12 -31.47 6.43 -6.11
CA GLY A 12 -31.78 5.90 -4.78
C GLY A 12 -30.60 5.18 -4.10
N PHE A 13 -29.42 5.14 -4.73
CA PHE A 13 -28.23 4.53 -4.15
C PHE A 13 -27.52 5.48 -3.17
N ALA A 14 -27.05 4.93 -2.04
CA ALA A 14 -26.20 5.67 -1.11
C ALA A 14 -24.78 5.83 -1.68
N LYS A 15 -24.15 6.97 -1.39
CA LYS A 15 -22.76 7.27 -1.82
C LYS A 15 -21.79 6.58 -0.87
N GLU A 16 -21.72 5.26 -0.97
CA GLU A 16 -20.81 4.46 -0.16
C GLU A 16 -19.51 4.21 -0.93
N ILE A 17 -18.41 4.13 -0.20
CA ILE A 17 -17.16 3.57 -0.72
C ILE A 17 -17.43 2.07 -0.85
N LEU A 18 -17.15 1.49 -2.02
CA LEU A 18 -17.30 0.05 -2.24
C LEU A 18 -16.59 -0.71 -1.09
N PRO A 19 -17.31 -1.42 -0.22
CA PRO A 19 -16.74 -2.06 0.97
C PRO A 19 -15.99 -3.35 0.64
N VAL A 20 -15.64 -3.54 -0.64
CA VAL A 20 -15.13 -4.79 -1.17
C VAL A 20 -13.62 -4.70 -1.30
N ARG A 21 -12.92 -5.68 -0.74
CA ARG A 21 -11.49 -5.89 -0.97
C ARG A 21 -11.31 -7.01 -1.98
N TYR A 22 -10.59 -6.75 -3.06
CA TYR A 22 -10.21 -7.76 -4.05
C TYR A 22 -8.70 -7.99 -3.97
N LEU A 23 -8.29 -9.25 -3.78
CA LEU A 23 -6.87 -9.63 -3.61
C LEU A 23 -6.15 -8.85 -2.49
N GLY A 24 -6.87 -8.48 -1.43
CA GLY A 24 -6.33 -7.72 -0.30
C GLY A 24 -6.29 -6.19 -0.51
N MET A 25 -6.63 -5.71 -1.71
CA MET A 25 -6.70 -4.29 -2.05
C MET A 25 -8.13 -3.76 -2.00
N PRO A 26 -8.35 -2.50 -1.59
CA PRO A 26 -9.66 -1.88 -1.71
C PRO A 26 -10.06 -1.75 -3.18
N LEU A 27 -11.28 -2.17 -3.52
CA LEU A 27 -11.83 -1.92 -4.85
C LEU A 27 -12.30 -0.46 -4.89
N ILE A 28 -11.49 0.41 -5.48
CA ILE A 28 -11.77 1.85 -5.56
C ILE A 28 -11.76 2.33 -7.00
N SER A 29 -12.77 3.11 -7.36
CA SER A 29 -12.90 3.74 -8.69
C SER A 29 -12.02 4.99 -8.86
N GLY A 30 -11.04 5.23 -7.98
CA GLY A 30 -10.30 6.50 -7.92
C GLY A 30 -8.94 6.38 -7.25
N LYS A 31 -8.40 7.53 -6.79
CA LYS A 31 -7.09 7.58 -6.14
C LYS A 31 -7.09 6.80 -4.83
N LEU A 32 -5.98 6.13 -4.56
CA LEU A 32 -5.74 5.42 -3.31
C LEU A 32 -5.76 6.41 -2.14
N PRO A 33 -6.67 6.26 -1.16
CA PRO A 33 -6.71 7.15 -0.01
C PRO A 33 -5.45 6.99 0.85
N SER A 34 -5.02 8.08 1.49
CA SER A 34 -3.80 8.10 2.31
C SER A 34 -3.76 6.99 3.36
N ASN A 35 -4.91 6.69 3.98
CA ASN A 35 -5.05 5.62 4.97
C ASN A 35 -4.63 4.24 4.41
N GLU A 36 -4.98 3.94 3.16
CA GLU A 36 -4.59 2.66 2.53
C GLU A 36 -3.10 2.67 2.17
N THR A 37 -2.52 3.81 1.81
CA THR A 37 -1.06 3.91 1.65
C THR A 37 -0.30 3.75 2.97
N ASP A 38 -0.86 4.20 4.09
CA ASP A 38 -0.23 4.05 5.40
C ASP A 38 -0.25 2.57 5.85
N LYS A 39 -1.29 1.81 5.46
CA LYS A 39 -1.34 0.35 5.66
C LYS A 39 -0.21 -0.36 4.92
N LEU A 40 0.14 0.04 3.70
CA LEU A 40 1.30 -0.51 2.98
C LEU A 40 2.60 -0.31 3.77
N VAL A 41 2.83 0.90 4.29
CA VAL A 41 4.02 1.21 5.09
C VAL A 41 4.05 0.36 6.37
N ALA A 42 2.91 0.21 7.06
CA ALA A 42 2.80 -0.61 8.26
C ALA A 42 3.08 -2.09 7.98
N LEU A 43 2.62 -2.63 6.84
CA LEU A 43 2.91 -4.01 6.42
C LEU A 43 4.41 -4.23 6.20
N ILE A 44 5.09 -3.27 5.56
CA ILE A 44 6.54 -3.32 5.32
C ILE A 44 7.30 -3.26 6.64
N MET A 45 6.94 -2.30 7.52
CA MET A 45 7.55 -2.19 8.85
C MET A 45 7.38 -3.48 9.67
N LYS A 46 6.20 -4.09 9.63
CA LYS A 46 5.92 -5.35 10.35
C LYS A 46 6.84 -6.49 9.87
N LYS A 47 7.02 -6.62 8.55
CA LYS A 47 7.95 -7.63 7.97
C LYS A 47 9.38 -7.39 8.42
N ILE A 48 9.87 -6.14 8.30
CA ILE A 48 11.22 -5.78 8.72
C ILE A 48 11.43 -6.01 10.21
N HIS A 49 10.48 -5.64 11.05
CA HIS A 49 10.57 -5.84 12.50
C HIS A 49 10.67 -7.34 12.84
N SER A 50 9.87 -8.18 12.17
CA SER A 50 9.98 -9.64 12.31
C SER A 50 11.36 -10.16 11.89
N TRP A 51 11.95 -9.64 10.81
CA TRP A 51 13.28 -10.07 10.35
C TRP A 51 14.43 -9.52 11.19
N ARG A 52 14.28 -8.35 11.83
CA ARG A 52 15.31 -7.75 12.69
C ARG A 52 15.64 -8.63 13.90
N SER A 53 14.69 -9.44 14.35
CA SER A 53 14.93 -10.45 15.41
C SER A 53 15.88 -11.59 14.97
N LYS A 54 16.08 -11.76 13.66
CA LYS A 54 16.93 -12.82 13.08
C LYS A 54 18.34 -12.28 12.86
N LYS A 55 19.36 -13.05 13.25
CA LYS A 55 20.77 -12.73 12.96
C LYS A 55 21.08 -13.01 11.49
N LEU A 56 20.76 -12.06 10.61
CA LEU A 56 20.97 -12.16 9.17
C LEU A 56 22.24 -11.42 8.75
N SER A 57 22.99 -12.00 7.81
CA SER A 57 24.08 -11.28 7.15
C SER A 57 23.53 -10.11 6.33
N TYR A 58 24.40 -9.16 5.96
CA TYR A 58 24.03 -8.06 5.06
C TYR A 58 23.42 -8.58 3.75
N ALA A 59 24.07 -9.59 3.14
CA ALA A 59 23.56 -10.23 1.93
C ALA A 59 22.17 -10.86 2.14
N GLY A 60 21.94 -11.51 3.28
CA GLY A 60 20.62 -12.07 3.62
C GLY A 60 19.55 -10.99 3.79
N ARG A 61 19.88 -9.86 4.42
CA ARG A 61 18.97 -8.71 4.56
C ARG A 61 18.65 -8.10 3.20
N LEU A 62 19.66 -7.92 2.34
CA LEU A 62 19.48 -7.43 0.97
C LEU A 62 18.56 -8.34 0.16
N GLN A 63 18.77 -9.67 0.24
CA GLN A 63 17.95 -10.63 -0.48
C GLN A 63 16.47 -10.59 -0.05
N LEU A 64 16.18 -10.38 1.25
CA LEU A 64 14.81 -10.23 1.72
C LEU A 64 14.16 -8.92 1.23
N VAL A 65 14.92 -7.82 1.22
CA VAL A 65 14.44 -6.54 0.67
C VAL A 65 14.09 -6.70 -0.81
N THR A 66 14.98 -7.29 -1.61
CA THR A 66 14.78 -7.44 -3.06
C THR A 66 13.68 -8.44 -3.40
N SER A 67 13.65 -9.62 -2.77
CA SER A 67 12.67 -10.66 -3.11
C SER A 67 11.27 -10.37 -2.56
N VAL A 68 11.17 -9.88 -1.31
CA VAL A 68 9.87 -9.77 -0.62
C VAL A 68 9.35 -8.34 -0.65
N LEU A 69 10.14 -7.36 -0.23
CA LEU A 69 9.65 -5.97 -0.12
C LEU A 69 9.43 -5.36 -1.50
N MET A 70 10.39 -5.51 -2.42
CA MET A 70 10.22 -4.98 -3.78
C MET A 70 9.07 -5.69 -4.52
N GLY A 71 8.90 -7.01 -4.36
CA GLY A 71 7.74 -7.72 -4.90
C GLY A 71 6.41 -7.20 -4.36
N THR A 72 6.35 -6.90 -3.06
CA THR A 72 5.16 -6.29 -2.43
C THR A 72 4.89 -4.90 -3.00
N LEU A 73 5.90 -4.05 -3.13
CA LEU A 73 5.76 -2.71 -3.71
C LEU A 73 5.34 -2.76 -5.18
N GLN A 74 5.94 -3.66 -5.96
CA GLN A 74 5.62 -3.87 -7.37
C GLN A 74 4.13 -4.18 -7.55
N TYR A 75 3.60 -5.10 -6.73
CA TYR A 75 2.18 -5.44 -6.73
C TYR A 75 1.28 -4.23 -6.45
N TRP A 76 1.63 -3.40 -5.47
CA TRP A 76 0.88 -2.18 -5.17
C TRP A 76 0.97 -1.15 -6.31
N MET A 77 2.14 -1.00 -6.93
CA MET A 77 2.37 -0.05 -8.03
C MET A 77 1.68 -0.44 -9.33
N GLN A 78 1.46 -1.74 -9.58
CA GLN A 78 0.70 -2.21 -10.74
C GLN A 78 -0.77 -1.80 -10.68
N ILE A 79 -1.32 -1.67 -9.47
CA ILE A 79 -2.74 -1.36 -9.24
C ILE A 79 -2.95 0.14 -8.99
N PHE A 80 -2.02 0.79 -8.28
CA PHE A 80 -2.14 2.17 -7.85
C PHE A 80 -0.87 2.99 -8.07
N ILE A 81 -1.05 4.26 -8.42
CA ILE A 81 0.05 5.24 -8.42
C ILE A 81 0.36 5.61 -6.97
N LEU A 82 1.53 5.21 -6.48
CA LEU A 82 1.96 5.52 -5.11
C LEU A 82 2.43 6.98 -4.96
N PRO A 83 1.99 7.69 -3.91
CA PRO A 83 2.50 9.02 -3.59
C PRO A 83 4.00 8.99 -3.27
N LYS A 84 4.74 10.03 -3.68
CA LYS A 84 6.18 10.18 -3.40
C LYS A 84 6.53 10.09 -1.91
N ARG A 85 5.63 10.55 -1.02
CA ARG A 85 5.79 10.43 0.44
C ARG A 85 6.00 8.98 0.88
N VAL A 86 5.19 8.07 0.34
CA VAL A 86 5.18 6.64 0.70
C VAL A 86 6.47 5.99 0.21
N ILE A 87 6.86 6.27 -1.03
CA ILE A 87 8.11 5.77 -1.61
C ILE A 87 9.31 6.17 -0.74
N LYS A 88 9.40 7.47 -0.36
CA LYS A 88 10.47 7.96 0.52
C LYS A 88 10.47 7.27 1.89
N GLN A 89 9.31 7.09 2.50
CA GLN A 89 9.21 6.38 3.79
C GLN A 89 9.69 4.94 3.68
N VAL A 90 9.31 4.22 2.62
CA VAL A 90 9.76 2.85 2.40
C VAL A 90 11.27 2.79 2.16
N GLN A 91 11.82 3.71 1.37
CA GLN A 91 13.27 3.81 1.16
C GLN A 91 14.04 4.02 2.47
N LEU A 92 13.56 4.92 3.34
CA LEU A 92 14.16 5.14 4.66
C LEU A 92 14.11 3.87 5.53
N VAL A 93 12.96 3.20 5.56
CA VAL A 93 12.77 1.98 6.34
C VAL A 93 13.67 0.84 5.83
N CYS A 94 13.81 0.66 4.52
CA CYS A 94 14.74 -0.31 3.94
C CYS A 94 16.20 0.05 4.23
N SER A 95 16.58 1.33 4.14
CA SER A 95 17.92 1.81 4.45
C SER A 95 18.31 1.50 5.90
N HIS A 96 17.41 1.72 6.86
CA HIS A 96 17.63 1.38 8.27
C HIS A 96 17.63 -0.13 8.58
N PHE A 97 17.14 -0.97 7.66
CA PHE A 97 17.14 -2.42 7.83
C PHE A 97 18.40 -3.08 7.28
N LEU A 98 18.97 -2.55 6.20
CA LEU A 98 20.27 -2.96 5.65
C LEU A 98 21.42 -2.61 6.59
#